data_AF-A0A7U3Q3U1-F1
#
_entry.id   AF-A0A7U3Q3U1-F1
#
_cell.length_a   1.000
_cell.length_b   1.000
_cell.length_c   1.000
_cell.angle_alpha   90.00
_cell.angle_beta   90.00
_cell.angle_gamma   90.00
#
_symmetry.space_group_name_H-M   'P 1'
#
loop_
_entity.id
_entity.type
_entity.pdbx_description
1 polymer ?
#
loop_
_entity_poly.entity_id
_entity_poly.type
_entity_poly.pdbx_seq_one_letter_code
_entity_poly.pdbx_strand_id
1 'polypeptide(L)'
;MKRDFCIFCKSPLDGSDEHIIPQSVNGKLHSKDLICHDCNSNFFGRKIDPVIKKTLEPIINLLCWNNSRQMVSEDINGRQYLTKDGQSKPVKPIKTEEFVDTKKVIRISGDVENTIKMFQKEVGRLKSEGQALAEYSISMPQNTTPFLRTPFTIDLSPELILLMNKIACEFYVHSQLDYQPVEALCSRVRHADNGLGNVIFCNQKNEIRDHASSEVSHLIHLQNDKETKQIFAYIEIFNVLCCVVILTNNYHGDDISFTYHQDAMTSERFSNHVNLKMSLAEILAYPFESSGFGYLLNSMMFNLRDREFNEVVKDEFNKIKRLLGEQELTVEEHDEKWIQQTTKLIAELTVFDFPYILEDQEDEENDEYNYVHSNFREAIVDQFTNEHHFLLGKLIKTKHATFTVRDFFLQPIIVKKNKQLITIFVVLENNQTKDKSYVKVADFISSINKALEQISIKRSNK
;
A
#
# COMPACT_ATOMS: atom_id res chain seq x y z
N MET A 1 -31.94 -13.41 19.72
CA MET A 1 -33.25 -13.93 19.26
C MET A 1 -33.06 -14.43 17.84
N LYS A 2 -33.42 -15.68 17.53
CA LYS A 2 -33.28 -16.21 16.17
C LYS A 2 -34.36 -15.56 15.29
N ARG A 3 -33.98 -14.92 14.18
CA ARG A 3 -34.93 -14.33 13.23
C ARG A 3 -35.40 -15.40 12.25
N ASP A 4 -36.62 -15.24 11.76
CA ASP A 4 -37.18 -16.11 10.73
C ASP A 4 -37.13 -15.48 9.32
N PHE A 5 -36.91 -14.17 9.24
CA PHE A 5 -37.00 -13.39 8.00
C PHE A 5 -35.79 -12.50 7.75
N CYS A 6 -35.39 -12.44 6.48
CA CYS A 6 -34.34 -11.58 5.94
C CYS A 6 -34.57 -10.10 6.30
N ILE A 7 -33.53 -9.43 6.80
CA ILE A 7 -33.61 -8.02 7.21
C ILE A 7 -33.83 -7.05 6.05
N PHE A 8 -33.54 -7.45 4.81
CA PHE A 8 -33.61 -6.60 3.62
C PHE A 8 -34.88 -6.83 2.78
N CYS A 9 -35.25 -8.07 2.51
CA CYS A 9 -36.38 -8.40 1.61
C CYS A 9 -37.57 -9.09 2.29
N LYS A 10 -37.48 -9.38 3.59
CA LYS A 10 -38.52 -10.07 4.38
C LYS A 10 -38.86 -11.50 3.95
N SER A 11 -38.13 -12.08 3.00
CA SER A 11 -38.26 -13.51 2.68
C SER A 11 -37.76 -14.37 3.85
N PRO A 12 -38.28 -15.60 4.01
CA PRO A 12 -37.77 -16.54 5.01
C PRO A 12 -36.26 -16.75 4.89
N LEU A 13 -35.59 -16.91 6.02
CA LEU A 13 -34.17 -17.27 6.04
C LEU A 13 -33.98 -18.74 5.63
N ASP A 14 -32.94 -18.98 4.84
CA ASP A 14 -32.57 -20.29 4.27
C ASP A 14 -31.21 -20.79 4.77
N GLY A 15 -30.63 -20.10 5.77
CA GLY A 15 -29.32 -20.43 6.34
C GLY A 15 -28.13 -19.98 5.48
N SER A 16 -28.33 -19.05 4.55
CA SER A 16 -27.24 -18.42 3.78
C SER A 16 -26.20 -17.80 4.72
N ASP A 17 -24.92 -18.13 4.50
CA ASP A 17 -23.82 -17.65 5.34
C ASP A 17 -23.32 -16.30 4.82
N GLU A 18 -23.74 -15.23 5.49
CA GLU A 18 -23.45 -13.86 5.09
C GLU A 18 -22.22 -13.30 5.80
N HIS A 19 -21.30 -12.69 5.05
CA HIS A 19 -20.16 -11.97 5.61
C HIS A 19 -20.50 -10.49 5.79
N ILE A 20 -20.57 -10.00 7.03
CA ILE A 20 -20.95 -8.61 7.30
C ILE A 20 -19.96 -7.64 6.64
N ILE A 21 -18.67 -7.83 6.91
CA ILE A 21 -17.59 -7.22 6.11
C ILE A 21 -17.23 -8.21 4.99
N PRO A 22 -17.21 -7.80 3.71
CA PRO A 22 -16.96 -8.72 2.61
C PRO A 22 -15.65 -9.52 2.75
N GLN A 23 -15.73 -10.82 2.46
CA GLN A 23 -14.57 -11.72 2.50
C GLN A 23 -13.45 -11.28 1.54
N SER A 24 -13.78 -10.54 0.48
CA SER A 24 -12.78 -10.02 -0.47
C SER A 24 -11.75 -9.08 0.17
N VAL A 25 -12.08 -8.45 1.29
CA VAL A 25 -11.16 -7.63 2.09
C VAL A 25 -10.74 -8.36 3.39
N ASN A 26 -10.88 -9.69 3.43
CA ASN A 26 -10.58 -10.54 4.59
C ASN A 26 -11.49 -10.32 5.82
N GLY A 27 -12.73 -9.89 5.61
CA GLY A 27 -13.73 -9.86 6.66
C GLY A 27 -14.10 -11.26 7.17
N LYS A 28 -14.15 -11.45 8.49
CA LYS A 28 -14.52 -12.72 9.13
C LYS A 28 -15.83 -12.70 9.91
N LEU A 29 -16.45 -11.55 10.13
CA LEU A 29 -17.77 -11.52 10.76
C LEU A 29 -18.77 -12.15 9.82
N HIS A 30 -19.42 -13.23 10.24
CA HIS A 30 -20.43 -13.87 9.42
C HIS A 30 -21.64 -14.31 10.24
N SER A 31 -22.77 -14.49 9.58
CA SER A 31 -24.01 -14.94 10.20
C SER A 31 -24.91 -15.68 9.21
N LYS A 32 -25.56 -16.73 9.69
CA LYS A 32 -26.57 -17.49 8.95
C LYS A 32 -28.01 -17.03 9.23
N ASP A 33 -28.16 -16.05 10.11
CA ASP A 33 -29.45 -15.65 10.70
C ASP A 33 -29.86 -14.21 10.31
N LEU A 34 -29.19 -13.59 9.32
CA LEU A 34 -29.46 -12.20 8.92
C LEU A 34 -30.26 -12.08 7.62
N ILE A 35 -29.82 -12.76 6.56
CA ILE A 35 -30.34 -12.57 5.20
C ILE A 35 -30.54 -13.89 4.47
N CYS A 36 -31.43 -13.90 3.48
CA CYS A 36 -31.64 -15.05 2.61
C CYS A 36 -30.59 -15.11 1.49
N HIS A 37 -30.47 -16.27 0.84
CA HIS A 37 -29.55 -16.50 -0.27
C HIS A 37 -29.75 -15.52 -1.44
N ASP A 38 -30.99 -15.13 -1.76
CA ASP A 38 -31.25 -14.18 -2.83
C ASP A 38 -30.63 -12.81 -2.55
N CYS A 39 -30.76 -12.31 -1.31
CA CYS A 39 -30.12 -11.06 -0.92
C CYS A 39 -28.59 -11.21 -0.89
N ASN A 40 -28.08 -12.25 -0.23
CA ASN A 40 -26.65 -12.53 -0.13
C ASN A 40 -26.00 -12.66 -1.50
N SER A 41 -26.40 -13.65 -2.29
CA SER A 41 -25.63 -14.06 -3.46
C SER A 41 -26.10 -13.41 -4.77
N ASN A 42 -27.39 -13.08 -4.92
CA ASN A 42 -27.89 -12.51 -6.18
C ASN A 42 -27.89 -10.98 -6.18
N PHE A 43 -28.19 -10.36 -5.05
CA PHE A 43 -28.20 -8.91 -4.92
C PHE A 43 -26.86 -8.36 -4.44
N PHE A 44 -26.47 -8.59 -3.18
CA PHE A 44 -25.26 -8.00 -2.60
C PHE A 44 -23.98 -8.54 -3.24
N GLY A 45 -23.80 -9.86 -3.25
CA GLY A 45 -22.58 -10.51 -3.74
C GLY A 45 -22.28 -10.26 -5.23
N ARG A 46 -23.29 -9.94 -6.05
CA ARG A 46 -23.10 -9.61 -7.47
C ARG A 46 -23.01 -8.12 -7.75
N LYS A 47 -23.71 -7.28 -6.99
CA LYS A 47 -23.91 -5.86 -7.33
C LYS A 47 -23.25 -4.90 -6.37
N ILE A 48 -23.22 -5.21 -5.08
CA ILE A 48 -22.80 -4.30 -4.02
C ILE A 48 -21.43 -4.69 -3.47
N ASP A 49 -21.27 -5.89 -2.92
CA ASP A 49 -20.01 -6.33 -2.28
C ASP A 49 -18.77 -6.22 -3.18
N PRO A 50 -18.84 -6.47 -4.51
CA PRO A 50 -17.67 -6.31 -5.37
C PRO A 50 -17.08 -4.89 -5.40
N VAL A 51 -17.85 -3.86 -5.00
CA VAL A 51 -17.40 -2.46 -5.02
C VAL A 51 -16.21 -2.23 -4.11
N ILE A 52 -16.19 -2.79 -2.88
CA ILE A 52 -15.09 -2.54 -1.94
C ILE A 52 -13.78 -3.10 -2.45
N LYS A 53 -13.85 -4.29 -3.08
CA LYS A 53 -12.68 -4.91 -3.68
C LYS A 53 -12.14 -4.04 -4.82
N LYS A 54 -13.03 -3.55 -5.69
CA LYS A 54 -12.65 -2.65 -6.79
C LYS A 54 -12.03 -1.35 -6.25
N THR A 55 -12.64 -0.75 -5.23
CA THR A 55 -12.18 0.50 -4.62
C THR A 55 -10.83 0.33 -3.92
N LEU A 56 -10.61 -0.79 -3.23
CA LEU A 56 -9.39 -1.04 -2.44
C LEU A 56 -8.40 -1.99 -3.14
N GLU A 57 -8.57 -2.23 -4.44
CA GLU A 57 -7.72 -3.13 -5.23
C GLU A 57 -6.22 -2.78 -5.15
N PRO A 58 -5.81 -1.49 -5.13
CA PRO A 58 -4.40 -1.13 -4.94
C PRO A 58 -3.86 -1.56 -3.58
N ILE A 59 -4.67 -1.46 -2.52
CA ILE A 59 -4.31 -1.93 -1.17
C ILE A 59 -4.21 -3.44 -1.16
N ILE A 60 -5.19 -4.15 -1.72
CA ILE A 60 -5.18 -5.62 -1.77
C ILE A 60 -3.93 -6.15 -2.52
N ASN A 61 -3.54 -5.49 -3.62
CA ASN A 61 -2.29 -5.78 -4.32
C ASN A 61 -1.04 -5.54 -3.47
N LEU A 62 -1.03 -4.43 -2.74
CA LEU A 62 0.07 -4.02 -1.86
C LEU A 62 0.25 -4.97 -0.67
N LEU A 63 -0.86 -5.52 -0.16
CA LEU A 63 -0.87 -6.58 0.85
C LEU A 63 -0.49 -7.96 0.29
N CYS A 64 -0.22 -8.06 -1.02
CA CYS A 64 0.15 -9.30 -1.70
C CYS A 64 -0.88 -10.43 -1.56
N TRP A 65 -2.16 -10.09 -1.44
CA TRP A 65 -3.20 -11.10 -1.28
C TRP A 65 -3.58 -11.75 -2.61
N ASN A 66 -3.60 -13.08 -2.65
CA ASN A 66 -3.85 -13.90 -3.84
C ASN A 66 -5.15 -13.57 -4.60
N ASN A 67 -6.12 -13.00 -3.89
CA ASN A 67 -7.40 -12.60 -4.48
C ASN A 67 -7.32 -11.25 -5.21
N SER A 68 -6.16 -10.58 -5.25
CA SER A 68 -5.96 -9.33 -5.98
C SER A 68 -6.21 -9.50 -7.48
N ARG A 69 -6.68 -8.44 -8.12
CA ARG A 69 -6.77 -8.30 -9.57
C ARG A 69 -5.49 -7.68 -10.09
N GLN A 70 -5.15 -8.10 -11.30
CA GLN A 70 -4.05 -7.52 -12.04
C GLN A 70 -4.32 -6.05 -12.34
N MET A 71 -3.35 -5.21 -11.99
CA MET A 71 -3.37 -3.77 -12.19
C MET A 71 -2.33 -3.35 -13.22
N VAL A 72 -2.55 -2.20 -13.86
CA VAL A 72 -1.51 -1.53 -14.65
C VAL A 72 -0.78 -0.56 -13.75
N SER A 73 0.52 -0.72 -13.67
CA SER A 73 1.46 0.19 -13.02
C SER A 73 2.42 0.74 -14.06
N GLU A 74 3.03 1.87 -13.80
CA GLU A 74 3.97 2.50 -14.72
C GLU A 74 5.30 2.73 -14.03
N ASP A 75 6.40 2.45 -14.73
CA ASP A 75 7.70 2.92 -14.27
C ASP A 75 7.86 4.43 -14.46
N ILE A 76 8.93 4.96 -13.90
CA ILE A 76 9.36 6.35 -14.05
C ILE A 76 9.66 6.81 -15.49
N ASN A 77 9.75 5.88 -16.44
CA ASN A 77 9.87 6.18 -17.88
C ASN A 77 8.52 6.07 -18.61
N GLY A 78 7.41 5.83 -17.90
CA GLY A 78 6.09 5.58 -18.48
C GLY A 78 5.93 4.20 -19.12
N ARG A 79 6.86 3.26 -18.89
CA ARG A 79 6.72 1.87 -19.33
C ARG A 79 5.68 1.19 -18.45
N GLN A 80 4.71 0.54 -19.08
CA GLN A 80 3.62 -0.09 -18.37
C GLN A 80 3.99 -1.52 -17.93
N TYR A 81 3.58 -1.86 -16.71
CA TYR A 81 3.73 -3.14 -16.06
C TYR A 81 2.35 -3.63 -15.61
N LEU A 82 2.19 -4.93 -15.62
CA LEU A 82 1.09 -5.64 -15.01
C LEU A 82 1.53 -6.11 -13.63
N THR A 83 0.86 -5.62 -12.60
CA THR A 83 1.15 -5.95 -11.20
C THR A 83 0.02 -6.80 -10.62
N LYS A 84 0.36 -7.89 -9.95
CA LYS A 84 -0.59 -8.78 -9.26
C LYS A 84 0.11 -9.45 -8.09
N ASP A 85 -0.51 -9.47 -6.91
CA ASP A 85 0.00 -10.14 -5.72
C ASP A 85 1.46 -9.72 -5.38
N GLY A 86 1.77 -8.42 -5.49
CA GLY A 86 3.13 -7.88 -5.30
C GLY A 86 4.13 -8.17 -6.41
N GLN A 87 3.79 -9.01 -7.39
CA GLN A 87 4.66 -9.34 -8.54
C GLN A 87 4.34 -8.44 -9.73
N SER A 88 5.37 -8.06 -10.49
CA SER A 88 5.21 -7.20 -11.66
C SER A 88 5.87 -7.76 -12.90
N LYS A 89 5.19 -7.66 -14.04
CA LYS A 89 5.69 -8.11 -15.35
C LYS A 89 5.43 -7.00 -16.38
N PRO A 90 6.34 -6.71 -17.32
CA PRO A 90 6.04 -5.74 -18.38
C PRO A 90 4.72 -6.08 -19.10
N VAL A 91 3.95 -5.06 -19.47
CA VAL A 91 2.80 -5.23 -20.38
C VAL A 91 3.32 -5.79 -21.72
N LYS A 92 2.43 -6.41 -22.52
CA LYS A 92 2.73 -6.91 -23.87
C LYS A 92 3.65 -5.94 -24.64
N PRO A 93 4.54 -6.44 -25.51
CA PRO A 93 5.59 -5.62 -26.09
C PRO A 93 5.03 -4.38 -26.76
N ILE A 94 5.53 -3.21 -26.36
CA ILE A 94 5.20 -1.91 -26.92
C ILE A 94 6.18 -1.65 -28.05
N LYS A 95 5.66 -1.31 -29.23
CA LYS A 95 6.44 -0.86 -30.39
C LYS A 95 6.38 0.66 -30.47
N THR A 96 7.52 1.33 -30.42
CA THR A 96 7.65 2.75 -30.75
C THR A 96 8.49 2.92 -32.00
N GLU A 97 8.16 3.94 -32.80
CA GLU A 97 8.85 4.25 -34.04
C GLU A 97 9.28 5.72 -34.02
N GLU A 98 10.53 5.98 -34.33
CA GLU A 98 11.08 7.33 -34.47
C GLU A 98 11.93 7.42 -35.75
N PHE A 99 11.97 8.59 -36.37
CA PHE A 99 12.87 8.87 -37.49
C PHE A 99 14.07 9.64 -36.94
N VAL A 100 15.27 9.07 -37.13
CA VAL A 100 16.54 9.74 -36.83
C VAL A 100 17.31 9.85 -38.14
N ASP A 101 17.55 11.09 -38.58
CA ASP A 101 18.06 11.44 -39.90
C ASP A 101 17.21 10.83 -41.04
N THR A 102 17.75 9.85 -41.76
CA THR A 102 17.07 9.12 -42.86
C THR A 102 16.71 7.68 -42.48
N LYS A 103 16.91 7.29 -41.21
CA LYS A 103 16.71 5.93 -40.74
C LYS A 103 15.48 5.85 -39.83
N LYS A 104 14.65 4.84 -40.08
CA LYS A 104 13.54 4.47 -39.19
C LYS A 104 14.10 3.63 -38.05
N VAL A 105 13.99 4.13 -36.82
CA VAL A 105 14.36 3.41 -35.61
C VAL A 105 13.09 2.83 -35.00
N ILE A 106 13.06 1.51 -34.83
CA ILE A 106 11.96 0.80 -34.19
C ILE A 106 12.46 0.27 -32.85
N ARG A 107 11.80 0.63 -31.76
CA ARG A 107 12.06 0.07 -30.43
C ARG A 107 10.91 -0.82 -30.03
N ILE A 108 11.22 -2.00 -29.52
CA ILE A 108 10.25 -2.95 -29.00
C ILE A 108 10.64 -3.27 -27.56
N SER A 109 9.73 -3.08 -26.62
CA SER A 109 10.01 -3.27 -25.18
C SER A 109 8.85 -3.98 -24.50
N GLY A 110 9.14 -5.02 -23.72
CA GLY A 110 8.14 -5.84 -23.03
C GLY A 110 8.78 -7.05 -22.36
N ASP A 111 7.98 -8.09 -22.11
CA ASP A 111 8.54 -9.37 -21.66
C ASP A 111 9.45 -9.98 -22.74
N VAL A 112 10.49 -10.69 -22.30
CA VAL A 112 11.57 -11.18 -23.18
C VAL A 112 11.02 -12.02 -24.34
N GLU A 113 10.14 -12.97 -24.03
CA GLU A 113 9.62 -13.93 -25.01
C GLU A 113 8.79 -13.24 -26.09
N ASN A 114 7.81 -12.41 -25.70
CA ASN A 114 6.95 -11.73 -26.66
C ASN A 114 7.68 -10.60 -27.40
N THR A 115 8.67 -9.95 -26.77
CA THR A 115 9.48 -8.91 -27.41
C THR A 115 10.29 -9.49 -28.57
N ILE A 116 10.93 -10.64 -28.37
CA ILE A 116 11.65 -11.35 -29.43
C ILE A 116 10.69 -11.75 -30.56
N LYS A 117 9.51 -12.30 -30.22
CA LYS A 117 8.49 -12.67 -31.22
C LYS A 117 8.03 -11.47 -32.03
N MET A 118 7.75 -10.33 -31.39
CA MET A 118 7.32 -9.11 -32.08
C MET A 118 8.45 -8.53 -32.94
N PHE A 119 9.69 -8.55 -32.46
CA PHE A 119 10.86 -8.12 -33.24
C PHE A 119 11.05 -8.95 -34.50
N GLN A 120 10.99 -10.29 -34.40
CA GLN A 120 11.11 -11.18 -35.55
C GLN A 120 10.01 -10.91 -36.59
N LYS A 121 8.76 -10.72 -36.13
CA LYS A 121 7.63 -10.39 -36.99
C LYS A 121 7.85 -9.07 -37.73
N GLU A 122 8.33 -8.05 -37.02
CA GLU A 122 8.54 -6.72 -37.60
C GLU A 122 9.70 -6.70 -38.60
N VAL A 123 10.82 -7.37 -38.28
CA VAL A 123 11.93 -7.55 -39.22
C VAL A 123 11.47 -8.28 -40.50
N GLY A 124 10.63 -9.31 -40.35
CA GLY A 124 10.02 -10.01 -41.49
C GLY A 124 9.18 -9.09 -42.38
N ARG A 125 8.33 -8.27 -41.77
CA ARG A 125 7.49 -7.28 -42.46
C ARG A 125 8.34 -6.26 -43.22
N LEU A 126 9.34 -5.66 -42.57
CA LEU A 126 10.21 -4.65 -43.19
C LEU A 126 11.04 -5.20 -44.35
N LYS A 127 11.53 -6.44 -44.24
CA LYS A 127 12.20 -7.13 -45.34
C LYS A 127 11.27 -7.32 -46.54
N SER A 128 10.01 -7.68 -46.31
CA SER A 128 9.01 -7.81 -47.39
C SER A 128 8.67 -6.47 -48.07
N GLU A 129 8.85 -5.36 -47.37
CA GLU A 129 8.69 -3.99 -47.87
C GLU A 129 9.97 -3.44 -48.53
N GLY A 130 11.01 -4.27 -48.69
CA GLY A 130 12.26 -3.88 -49.34
C GLY A 130 13.22 -3.06 -48.46
N GLN A 131 12.96 -2.96 -47.16
CA GLN A 131 13.84 -2.26 -46.21
C GLN A 131 14.95 -3.18 -45.69
N ALA A 132 16.18 -2.68 -45.67
CA ALA A 132 17.34 -3.40 -45.11
C ALA A 132 17.53 -3.04 -43.63
N LEU A 133 17.66 -4.06 -42.79
CA LEU A 133 18.02 -3.87 -41.37
C LEU A 133 19.49 -3.47 -41.29
N ALA A 134 19.76 -2.21 -40.93
CA ALA A 134 21.12 -1.68 -40.85
C ALA A 134 21.86 -2.19 -39.60
N GLU A 135 21.21 -2.14 -38.45
CA GLU A 135 21.77 -2.52 -37.16
C GLU A 135 20.63 -2.90 -36.20
N TYR A 136 20.90 -3.79 -35.26
CA TYR A 136 20.01 -4.06 -34.14
C TYR A 136 20.82 -4.37 -32.88
N SER A 137 20.27 -4.03 -31.73
CA SER A 137 20.80 -4.41 -30.42
C SER A 137 19.67 -4.92 -29.54
N ILE A 138 19.98 -5.90 -28.69
CA ILE A 138 19.06 -6.40 -27.68
C ILE A 138 19.69 -6.07 -26.34
N SER A 139 19.08 -5.16 -25.59
CA SER A 139 19.41 -4.95 -24.18
C SER A 139 18.45 -5.78 -23.33
N MET A 140 19.02 -6.60 -22.44
CA MET A 140 18.25 -7.13 -21.30
C MET A 140 18.57 -6.24 -20.10
N PRO A 141 17.57 -5.66 -19.42
CA PRO A 141 17.83 -4.95 -18.18
C PRO A 141 18.45 -5.94 -17.18
N GLN A 142 19.67 -5.64 -16.72
CA GLN A 142 20.21 -6.29 -15.53
C GLN A 142 19.39 -5.80 -14.34
N ASN A 143 18.60 -6.71 -13.74
CA ASN A 143 17.86 -6.60 -12.48
C ASN A 143 17.88 -5.20 -11.86
N THR A 144 17.11 -4.29 -12.45
CA THR A 144 16.60 -3.12 -11.74
C THR A 144 15.12 -3.44 -11.57
N THR A 145 14.70 -3.70 -10.34
CA THR A 145 13.27 -3.67 -10.02
C THR A 145 12.80 -2.27 -10.38
N PRO A 146 11.99 -2.10 -11.44
CA PRO A 146 11.56 -0.79 -11.84
C PRO A 146 10.74 -0.19 -10.70
N PHE A 147 10.96 1.08 -10.38
CA PHE A 147 10.09 1.79 -9.46
C PHE A 147 8.73 1.97 -10.12
N LEU A 148 7.74 1.22 -9.65
CA LEU A 148 6.39 1.23 -10.21
C LEU A 148 5.50 2.19 -9.44
N ARG A 149 4.69 2.93 -10.18
CA ARG A 149 3.65 3.80 -9.68
C ARG A 149 2.31 3.28 -10.17
N THR A 150 1.36 3.16 -9.26
CA THR A 150 -0.01 2.77 -9.59
C THR A 150 -0.91 3.94 -9.25
N PRO A 151 -1.68 4.48 -10.23
CA PRO A 151 -2.66 5.51 -9.91
C PRO A 151 -3.70 4.92 -8.95
N PHE A 152 -3.95 5.64 -7.86
CA PHE A 152 -4.96 5.25 -6.88
C PHE A 152 -5.96 6.39 -6.74
N THR A 153 -7.22 6.11 -7.05
CA THR A 153 -8.33 7.02 -6.81
C THR A 153 -9.43 6.23 -6.10
N ILE A 154 -9.90 6.77 -4.98
CA ILE A 154 -11.10 6.26 -4.33
C ILE A 154 -12.29 7.00 -4.92
N ASP A 155 -13.15 6.23 -5.58
CA ASP A 155 -14.42 6.71 -6.09
C ASP A 155 -15.52 6.42 -5.05
N LEU A 156 -16.13 7.48 -4.51
CA LEU A 156 -17.25 7.40 -3.56
C LEU A 156 -18.56 7.13 -4.30
N SER A 157 -18.58 5.99 -5.01
CA SER A 157 -19.73 5.55 -5.80
C SER A 157 -20.98 5.30 -4.94
N PRO A 158 -22.19 5.44 -5.51
CA PRO A 158 -23.43 5.06 -4.82
C PRO A 158 -23.43 3.63 -4.28
N GLU A 159 -22.79 2.70 -4.99
CA GLU A 159 -22.63 1.31 -4.56
C GLU A 159 -21.77 1.19 -3.31
N LEU A 160 -20.72 2.02 -3.15
CA LEU A 160 -19.91 2.06 -1.94
C LEU A 160 -20.73 2.57 -0.74
N ILE A 161 -21.56 3.60 -0.94
CA ILE A 161 -22.48 4.12 0.08
C ILE A 161 -23.50 3.04 0.49
N LEU A 162 -24.06 2.32 -0.47
CA LEU A 162 -24.97 1.19 -0.23
C LEU A 162 -24.27 0.07 0.55
N LEU A 163 -23.01 -0.22 0.22
CA LEU A 163 -22.24 -1.22 0.95
C LEU A 163 -21.98 -0.82 2.40
N MET A 164 -21.59 0.43 2.67
CA MET A 164 -21.37 0.90 4.05
C MET A 164 -22.67 0.78 4.87
N ASN A 165 -23.81 1.11 4.26
CA ASN A 165 -25.13 0.89 4.87
C ASN A 165 -25.43 -0.59 5.11
N LYS A 166 -25.13 -1.47 4.15
CA LYS A 166 -25.28 -2.93 4.30
C LYS A 166 -24.50 -3.44 5.50
N ILE A 167 -23.21 -3.09 5.62
CA ILE A 167 -22.35 -3.45 6.75
C ILE A 167 -22.96 -2.97 8.08
N ALA A 168 -23.37 -1.70 8.15
CA ALA A 168 -23.95 -1.10 9.35
C ALA A 168 -25.25 -1.77 9.78
N CYS A 169 -26.20 -1.96 8.85
CA CYS A 169 -27.50 -2.58 9.10
C CYS A 169 -27.35 -4.03 9.57
N GLU A 170 -26.48 -4.80 8.91
CA GLU A 170 -26.21 -6.18 9.30
C GLU A 170 -25.57 -6.26 10.67
N PHE A 171 -24.58 -5.42 10.98
CA PHE A 171 -23.94 -5.41 12.29
C PHE A 171 -24.90 -5.01 13.42
N TYR A 172 -25.77 -4.04 13.16
CA TYR A 172 -26.82 -3.63 14.09
C TYR A 172 -27.74 -4.79 14.48
N VAL A 173 -28.25 -5.53 13.49
CA VAL A 173 -29.13 -6.68 13.76
C VAL A 173 -28.34 -7.86 14.34
N HIS A 174 -27.10 -8.07 13.90
CA HIS A 174 -26.20 -9.09 14.45
C HIS A 174 -25.96 -8.89 15.94
N SER A 175 -25.91 -7.63 16.39
CA SER A 175 -25.78 -7.21 17.79
C SER A 175 -27.05 -7.46 18.64
N GLN A 176 -28.04 -8.19 18.08
CA GLN A 176 -29.28 -8.60 18.77
C GLN A 176 -30.20 -7.44 19.18
N LEU A 177 -30.10 -6.31 18.47
CA LEU A 177 -30.96 -5.14 18.70
C LEU A 177 -32.30 -5.26 17.96
N ASP A 178 -33.30 -4.51 18.44
CA ASP A 178 -34.61 -4.44 17.78
C ASP A 178 -34.44 -3.90 16.36
N TYR A 179 -35.00 -4.58 15.38
CA TYR A 179 -34.84 -4.25 13.97
C TYR A 179 -35.70 -3.06 13.52
N GLN A 180 -36.78 -2.74 14.23
CA GLN A 180 -37.71 -1.67 13.84
C GLN A 180 -37.03 -0.32 13.52
N PRO A 181 -36.05 0.17 14.31
CA PRO A 181 -35.41 1.46 14.04
C PRO A 181 -34.65 1.52 12.70
N VAL A 182 -34.21 0.37 12.16
CA VAL A 182 -33.41 0.30 10.93
C VAL A 182 -34.16 -0.26 9.72
N GLU A 183 -35.42 -0.64 9.90
CA GLU A 183 -36.24 -1.28 8.86
C GLU A 183 -36.32 -0.44 7.58
N ALA A 184 -36.59 0.86 7.73
CA ALA A 184 -36.69 1.78 6.61
C ALA A 184 -35.37 1.87 5.82
N LEU A 185 -34.23 1.91 6.53
CA LEU A 185 -32.91 1.96 5.90
C LEU A 185 -32.61 0.65 5.17
N CYS A 186 -32.83 -0.51 5.80
CA CYS A 186 -32.65 -1.81 5.15
C CYS A 186 -33.48 -1.92 3.86
N SER A 187 -34.74 -1.45 3.89
CA SER A 187 -35.58 -1.43 2.69
C SER A 187 -34.96 -0.58 1.58
N ARG A 188 -34.49 0.64 1.88
CA ARG A 188 -33.84 1.52 0.90
C ARG A 188 -32.57 0.90 0.31
N VAL A 189 -31.74 0.27 1.15
CA VAL A 189 -30.54 -0.46 0.71
C VAL A 189 -30.90 -1.59 -0.25
N ARG A 190 -31.94 -2.38 0.06
CA ARG A 190 -32.39 -3.48 -0.81
C ARG A 190 -32.90 -3.02 -2.18
N HIS A 191 -33.41 -1.79 -2.25
CA HIS A 191 -33.89 -1.17 -3.49
C HIS A 191 -32.80 -0.38 -4.24
N ALA A 192 -31.54 -0.45 -3.79
CA ALA A 192 -30.41 0.27 -4.37
C ALA A 192 -30.68 1.78 -4.50
N ASP A 193 -31.19 2.38 -3.42
CA ASP A 193 -31.45 3.83 -3.38
C ASP A 193 -30.14 4.63 -3.38
N ASN A 194 -29.78 5.15 -4.56
CA ASN A 194 -28.59 5.98 -4.76
C ASN A 194 -28.72 7.39 -4.13
N GLY A 195 -29.88 7.76 -3.58
CA GLY A 195 -30.11 9.02 -2.88
C GLY A 195 -29.81 8.98 -1.38
N LEU A 196 -29.15 7.93 -0.89
CA LEU A 196 -28.73 7.82 0.51
C LEU A 196 -27.58 8.78 0.82
N GLY A 197 -27.89 9.87 1.52
CA GLY A 197 -26.92 10.86 2.00
C GLY A 197 -26.51 10.67 3.47
N ASN A 198 -26.57 9.43 3.99
CA ASN A 198 -26.37 9.13 5.41
C ASN A 198 -25.01 8.52 5.75
N VAL A 199 -24.08 8.49 4.79
CA VAL A 199 -22.70 8.01 4.96
C VAL A 199 -21.75 9.18 4.85
N ILE A 200 -20.93 9.40 5.87
CA ILE A 200 -19.96 10.49 5.95
C ILE A 200 -18.57 9.87 6.08
N PHE A 201 -17.73 10.03 5.04
CA PHE A 201 -16.33 9.60 5.10
C PHE A 201 -15.51 10.56 5.96
N CYS A 202 -14.72 10.02 6.88
CA CYS A 202 -14.08 10.79 7.96
C CYS A 202 -12.72 10.18 8.37
N ASN A 203 -12.21 10.57 9.54
CA ASN A 203 -10.96 10.10 10.16
C ASN A 203 -9.68 10.31 9.33
N GLN A 204 -9.61 11.36 8.53
CA GLN A 204 -8.48 11.55 7.61
C GLN A 204 -7.12 11.81 8.27
N LYS A 205 -7.12 12.15 9.57
CA LYS A 205 -5.91 12.36 10.38
C LYS A 205 -5.70 11.30 11.46
N ASN A 206 -6.48 10.22 11.40
CA ASN A 206 -6.39 9.10 12.34
C ASN A 206 -6.59 9.47 13.82
N GLU A 207 -7.55 10.36 14.10
CA GLU A 207 -7.74 10.99 15.41
C GLU A 207 -9.08 10.65 16.09
N ILE A 208 -10.00 9.99 15.37
CA ILE A 208 -11.31 9.60 15.93
C ILE A 208 -11.14 8.60 17.09
N ARG A 209 -10.08 7.79 17.10
CA ARG A 209 -9.79 6.82 18.17
C ARG A 209 -8.29 6.56 18.32
N ASP A 210 -7.92 5.88 19.40
CA ASP A 210 -6.60 5.29 19.55
C ASP A 210 -6.44 4.03 18.68
N HIS A 211 -5.22 3.83 18.17
CA HIS A 211 -4.80 2.66 17.42
C HIS A 211 -3.68 1.99 18.18
N ALA A 212 -3.67 0.65 18.22
CA ALA A 212 -2.51 -0.07 18.71
C ALA A 212 -1.31 0.11 17.76
N SER A 213 -0.09 -0.05 18.27
CA SER A 213 1.10 -0.10 17.42
C SER A 213 0.94 -1.20 16.38
N SER A 214 1.45 -0.99 15.17
CA SER A 214 1.33 -1.97 14.09
C SER A 214 -0.12 -2.32 13.72
N GLU A 215 -1.15 -1.57 14.12
CA GLU A 215 -2.53 -1.97 13.84
C GLU A 215 -2.90 -1.79 12.35
N VAL A 216 -3.32 -2.88 11.70
CA VAL A 216 -4.02 -2.84 10.41
C VAL A 216 -5.28 -3.67 10.59
N SER A 217 -6.44 -3.01 10.67
CA SER A 217 -7.66 -3.62 11.19
C SER A 217 -8.90 -3.26 10.39
N HIS A 218 -9.94 -4.07 10.58
CA HIS A 218 -11.31 -3.69 10.27
C HIS A 218 -12.07 -3.46 11.56
N LEU A 219 -12.84 -2.39 11.61
CA LEU A 219 -13.61 -1.97 12.77
C LEU A 219 -15.06 -1.66 12.38
N ILE A 220 -16.01 -2.08 13.21
CA ILE A 220 -17.37 -1.56 13.24
C ILE A 220 -17.66 -1.21 14.70
N HIS A 221 -17.87 0.06 15.00
CA HIS A 221 -18.29 0.54 16.32
C HIS A 221 -19.69 1.14 16.19
N LEU A 222 -20.67 0.51 16.83
CA LEU A 222 -22.07 0.89 16.82
C LEU A 222 -22.43 1.54 18.14
N GLN A 223 -22.99 2.75 18.09
CA GLN A 223 -23.35 3.51 19.28
C GLN A 223 -24.58 4.38 19.02
N ASN A 224 -25.36 4.68 20.06
CA ASN A 224 -26.34 5.76 20.03
C ASN A 224 -25.75 7.05 20.58
N ASP A 225 -26.13 8.17 19.98
CA ASP A 225 -25.95 9.48 20.57
C ASP A 225 -27.27 9.96 21.21
N LYS A 226 -27.25 10.18 22.53
CA LYS A 226 -28.44 10.57 23.30
C LYS A 226 -28.93 11.96 22.93
N GLU A 227 -28.02 12.87 22.60
CA GLU A 227 -28.35 14.27 22.36
C GLU A 227 -29.12 14.41 21.04
N THR A 228 -28.59 13.80 19.98
CA THR A 228 -29.23 13.82 18.65
C THR A 228 -30.28 12.73 18.45
N LYS A 229 -30.39 11.77 19.38
CA LYS A 229 -31.25 10.57 19.27
C LYS A 229 -30.93 9.74 18.03
N GLN A 230 -29.67 9.76 17.61
CA GLN A 230 -29.19 9.03 16.45
C GLN A 230 -28.59 7.68 16.87
N ILE A 231 -28.76 6.67 16.03
CA ILE A 231 -27.90 5.49 16.05
C ILE A 231 -26.96 5.61 14.87
N PHE A 232 -25.66 5.41 15.12
CA PHE A 232 -24.65 5.45 14.08
C PHE A 232 -23.70 4.26 14.20
N ALA A 233 -23.11 3.87 13.07
CA ALA A 233 -21.99 2.94 13.02
C ALA A 233 -20.79 3.67 12.44
N TYR A 234 -19.69 3.70 13.21
CA TYR A 234 -18.39 4.07 12.72
C TYR A 234 -17.70 2.82 12.15
N ILE A 235 -17.26 2.88 10.90
CA ILE A 235 -16.69 1.75 10.16
C ILE A 235 -15.30 2.13 9.68
N GLU A 236 -14.34 1.23 9.87
CA GLU A 236 -13.02 1.31 9.26
C GLU A 236 -12.72 0.03 8.49
N ILE A 237 -12.22 0.18 7.26
CA ILE A 237 -11.67 -0.91 6.45
C ILE A 237 -10.17 -0.62 6.26
N PHE A 238 -9.31 -1.52 6.76
CA PHE A 238 -7.84 -1.36 6.84
C PHE A 238 -7.35 -0.11 7.59
N ASN A 239 -8.18 0.52 8.44
CA ASN A 239 -7.94 1.88 8.99
C ASN A 239 -7.78 2.98 7.92
N VAL A 240 -8.13 2.69 6.66
CA VAL A 240 -7.88 3.55 5.51
C VAL A 240 -9.18 4.10 4.93
N LEU A 241 -10.19 3.25 4.76
CA LEU A 241 -11.53 3.71 4.41
C LEU A 241 -12.37 3.81 5.68
N CYS A 242 -12.51 5.04 6.18
CA CYS A 242 -13.20 5.34 7.44
C CYS A 242 -14.49 6.13 7.16
N CYS A 243 -15.61 5.73 7.76
CA CYS A 243 -16.87 6.46 7.62
C CYS A 243 -17.78 6.30 8.84
N VAL A 244 -18.74 7.20 8.97
CA VAL A 244 -19.90 7.07 9.84
C VAL A 244 -21.14 6.84 8.98
N VAL A 245 -21.96 5.88 9.39
CA VAL A 245 -23.28 5.61 8.81
C VAL A 245 -24.34 5.94 9.84
N ILE A 246 -25.24 6.86 9.53
CA ILE A 246 -26.41 7.14 10.38
C ILE A 246 -27.51 6.14 10.07
N LEU A 247 -27.84 5.26 11.02
CA LEU A 247 -28.84 4.21 10.85
C LEU A 247 -30.27 4.73 11.09
N THR A 248 -30.43 5.60 12.09
CA THR A 248 -31.70 6.26 12.41
C THR A 248 -31.45 7.57 13.15
N ASN A 249 -32.40 8.49 13.10
CA ASN A 249 -32.39 9.80 13.77
C ASN A 249 -33.51 9.96 14.80
N ASN A 250 -34.20 8.88 15.14
CA ASN A 250 -35.31 8.92 16.08
C ASN A 250 -35.30 7.70 17.02
N TYR A 251 -34.15 7.46 17.65
CA TYR A 251 -33.99 6.37 18.59
C TYR A 251 -34.38 6.80 20.01
N HIS A 252 -35.22 5.99 20.65
CA HIS A 252 -35.73 6.22 22.01
C HIS A 252 -35.47 5.02 22.94
N GLY A 253 -34.66 4.05 22.50
CA GLY A 253 -34.31 2.89 23.30
C GLY A 253 -33.16 3.17 24.28
N ASP A 254 -32.70 2.09 24.91
CA ASP A 254 -31.58 2.12 25.85
C ASP A 254 -30.25 2.42 25.16
N ASP A 255 -29.24 2.79 25.96
CA ASP A 255 -27.89 2.97 25.46
C ASP A 255 -27.33 1.68 24.87
N ILE A 256 -26.70 1.83 23.71
CA ILE A 256 -26.06 0.75 22.98
C ILE A 256 -24.61 1.13 22.69
N SER A 257 -23.72 0.17 22.87
CA SER A 257 -22.34 0.27 22.43
C SER A 257 -21.86 -1.14 22.10
N PHE A 258 -21.66 -1.39 20.81
CA PHE A 258 -21.21 -2.69 20.30
C PHE A 258 -20.00 -2.49 19.40
N THR A 259 -19.01 -3.36 19.51
CA THR A 259 -17.78 -3.25 18.72
C THR A 259 -17.44 -4.59 18.09
N TYR A 260 -17.13 -4.55 16.79
CA TYR A 260 -16.44 -5.60 16.08
C TYR A 260 -15.08 -5.06 15.66
N HIS A 261 -14.01 -5.65 16.16
CA HIS A 261 -12.63 -5.26 15.81
C HIS A 261 -11.85 -6.51 15.44
N GLN A 262 -11.23 -6.51 14.26
CA GLN A 262 -10.41 -7.62 13.77
C GLN A 262 -9.11 -7.12 13.16
N ASP A 263 -8.06 -7.92 13.29
CA ASP A 263 -6.86 -7.75 12.49
C ASP A 263 -7.17 -8.09 11.03
N ALA A 264 -6.84 -7.18 10.11
CA ALA A 264 -7.11 -7.37 8.70
C ALA A 264 -6.13 -8.36 8.05
N MET A 265 -4.93 -8.53 8.64
CA MET A 265 -3.88 -9.42 8.14
C MET A 265 -4.05 -10.84 8.68
N THR A 266 -4.23 -10.99 9.99
CA THR A 266 -4.32 -12.32 10.64
C THR A 266 -5.74 -12.83 10.76
N SER A 267 -6.74 -11.95 10.59
CA SER A 267 -8.17 -12.23 10.84
C SER A 267 -8.54 -12.50 12.30
N GLU A 268 -7.60 -12.37 13.23
CA GLU A 268 -7.86 -12.56 14.65
C GLU A 268 -8.67 -11.40 15.23
N ARG A 269 -9.42 -11.66 16.29
CA ARG A 269 -10.19 -10.61 16.97
C ARG A 269 -9.32 -9.89 17.96
N PHE A 270 -9.39 -8.57 17.91
CA PHE A 270 -8.87 -7.71 18.95
C PHE A 270 -9.76 -7.84 20.19
N SER A 271 -9.13 -7.91 21.36
CA SER A 271 -9.81 -8.00 22.67
C SER A 271 -9.94 -6.63 23.36
N ASN A 272 -9.24 -5.62 22.86
CA ASN A 272 -9.26 -4.27 23.39
C ASN A 272 -10.60 -3.58 23.13
N HIS A 273 -10.99 -2.77 24.11
CA HIS A 273 -12.15 -1.90 23.99
C HIS A 273 -11.81 -0.70 23.11
N VAL A 274 -12.71 -0.35 22.19
CA VAL A 274 -12.55 0.80 21.30
C VAL A 274 -13.43 1.93 21.80
N ASN A 275 -12.82 3.06 22.10
CA ASN A 275 -13.50 4.30 22.47
C ASN A 275 -13.30 5.33 21.37
N LEU A 276 -14.39 5.97 20.94
CA LEU A 276 -14.32 7.15 20.10
C LEU A 276 -13.93 8.36 20.96
N LYS A 277 -12.93 9.11 20.53
CA LYS A 277 -12.45 10.34 21.18
C LYS A 277 -13.29 11.57 20.83
N MET A 278 -14.10 11.45 19.78
CA MET A 278 -14.94 12.52 19.23
C MET A 278 -16.40 12.13 19.35
N SER A 279 -17.23 13.12 19.67
CA SER A 279 -18.69 13.02 19.59
C SER A 279 -19.16 12.86 18.15
N LEU A 280 -20.38 12.36 17.97
CA LEU A 280 -20.98 12.24 16.63
C LEU A 280 -21.02 13.60 15.90
N ALA A 281 -21.37 14.68 16.59
CA ALA A 281 -21.42 16.02 16.02
C ALA A 281 -20.05 16.48 15.49
N GLU A 282 -18.97 16.21 16.23
CA GLU A 282 -17.60 16.52 15.81
C GLU A 282 -17.19 15.70 14.57
N ILE A 283 -17.54 14.40 14.54
CA ILE A 283 -17.24 13.54 13.39
C ILE A 283 -18.01 13.98 12.14
N LEU A 284 -19.27 14.38 12.28
CA LEU A 284 -20.09 14.86 11.16
C LEU A 284 -19.62 16.23 10.63
N ALA A 285 -19.00 17.05 11.50
CA ALA A 285 -18.40 18.33 11.12
C ALA A 285 -16.97 18.19 10.58
N TYR A 286 -16.43 16.96 10.53
CA TYR A 286 -15.05 16.70 10.15
C TYR A 286 -14.78 17.13 8.70
N PRO A 287 -13.78 18.00 8.44
CA PRO A 287 -13.52 18.49 7.09
C PRO A 287 -12.99 17.39 6.20
N PHE A 288 -13.52 17.30 4.97
CA PHE A 288 -12.96 16.42 3.95
C PHE A 288 -11.78 17.11 3.26
N GLU A 289 -10.56 16.66 3.58
CA GLU A 289 -9.30 17.00 2.94
C GLU A 289 -8.92 15.93 1.90
N SER A 290 -8.65 16.33 0.67
CA SER A 290 -8.31 15.40 -0.42
C SER A 290 -7.02 14.60 -0.17
N SER A 291 -6.10 15.13 0.65
CA SER A 291 -4.84 14.48 1.05
C SER A 291 -5.00 13.45 2.17
N GLY A 292 -6.13 13.48 2.89
CA GLY A 292 -6.38 12.65 4.06
C GLY A 292 -6.24 11.15 3.81
N PHE A 293 -6.69 10.72 2.64
CA PHE A 293 -6.55 9.32 2.23
C PHE A 293 -5.09 8.88 2.10
N GLY A 294 -4.24 9.74 1.53
CA GLY A 294 -2.81 9.46 1.41
C GLY A 294 -2.18 9.29 2.79
N TYR A 295 -2.51 10.18 3.74
CA TYR A 295 -2.03 10.08 5.12
C TYR A 295 -2.37 8.71 5.74
N LEU A 296 -3.63 8.28 5.66
CA LEU A 296 -4.05 6.98 6.21
C LEU A 296 -3.35 5.80 5.54
N LEU A 297 -3.21 5.84 4.21
CA LEU A 297 -2.48 4.79 3.49
C LEU A 297 -1.02 4.69 3.95
N ASN A 298 -0.35 5.82 4.19
CA ASN A 298 1.02 5.81 4.70
C ASN A 298 1.08 5.30 6.14
N SER A 299 0.11 5.65 6.98
CA SER A 299 0.00 5.10 8.33
C SER A 299 -0.14 3.58 8.28
N MET A 300 -0.99 3.05 7.40
CA MET A 300 -1.13 1.61 7.18
C MET A 300 0.19 0.98 6.70
N MET A 301 0.89 1.62 5.76
CA MET A 301 2.19 1.13 5.29
C MET A 301 3.26 1.13 6.36
N PHE A 302 3.28 2.15 7.22
CA PHE A 302 4.15 2.18 8.38
C PHE A 302 3.85 1.00 9.31
N ASN A 303 2.58 0.77 9.63
CA ASN A 303 2.15 -0.33 10.50
C ASN A 303 2.51 -1.70 9.91
N LEU A 304 2.43 -1.89 8.59
CA LEU A 304 2.88 -3.12 7.93
C LEU A 304 4.39 -3.32 8.05
N ARG A 305 5.18 -2.26 7.86
CA ARG A 305 6.63 -2.30 8.03
C ARG A 305 7.02 -2.60 9.48
N ASP A 306 6.31 -2.02 10.45
CA ASP A 306 6.52 -2.28 11.88
C ASP A 306 6.23 -3.76 12.21
N ARG A 307 5.17 -4.36 11.64
CA ARG A 307 4.92 -5.80 11.77
C ARG A 307 6.06 -6.64 11.21
N GLU A 308 6.48 -6.35 9.97
CA GLU A 308 7.56 -7.08 9.31
C GLU A 308 8.86 -6.98 10.11
N PHE A 309 9.21 -5.79 10.60
CA PHE A 309 10.35 -5.58 11.48
C PHE A 309 10.28 -6.45 12.73
N ASN A 310 9.13 -6.44 13.43
CA ASN A 310 8.95 -7.23 14.65
C ASN A 310 9.04 -8.74 14.39
N GLU A 311 8.53 -9.22 13.26
CA GLU A 311 8.65 -10.63 12.86
C GLU A 311 10.12 -11.01 12.57
N VAL A 312 10.83 -10.19 11.80
CA VAL A 312 12.26 -10.41 11.48
C VAL A 312 13.10 -10.38 12.76
N VAL A 313 12.92 -9.39 13.63
CA VAL A 313 13.63 -9.28 14.91
C VAL A 313 13.39 -10.51 15.75
N LYS A 314 12.14 -10.98 15.88
CA LYS A 314 11.79 -12.17 16.66
C LYS A 314 12.49 -13.42 16.10
N ASP A 315 12.50 -13.60 14.79
CA ASP A 315 13.13 -14.76 14.16
C ASP A 315 14.65 -14.74 14.32
N GLU A 316 15.28 -13.58 14.13
CA GLU A 316 16.72 -13.42 14.33
C GLU A 316 17.12 -13.57 15.81
N PHE A 317 16.31 -13.07 16.75
CA PHE A 317 16.51 -13.28 18.18
C PHE A 317 16.47 -14.77 18.54
N ASN A 318 15.54 -15.52 17.96
CA ASN A 318 15.47 -16.98 18.16
C ASN A 318 16.73 -17.68 17.60
N LYS A 319 17.28 -17.21 16.48
CA LYS A 319 18.55 -17.74 15.92
C LYS A 319 19.72 -17.46 16.84
N ILE A 320 19.87 -16.23 17.33
CA ILE A 320 20.90 -15.84 18.31
C ILE A 320 20.78 -16.73 19.56
N LYS A 321 19.56 -16.92 20.06
CA LYS A 321 19.30 -17.70 21.28
C LYS A 321 19.78 -19.15 21.13
N ARG A 322 19.49 -19.75 19.97
CA ARG A 322 19.94 -21.11 19.66
C ARG A 322 21.47 -21.19 19.57
N LEU A 323 22.11 -20.24 18.89
CA LEU A 323 23.57 -20.21 18.72
C LEU A 323 24.32 -20.00 20.05
N LEU A 324 23.76 -19.23 20.98
CA LEU A 324 24.34 -19.06 22.31
C LEU A 324 24.07 -20.28 23.21
N GLY A 325 22.91 -20.92 23.09
CA GLY A 325 22.58 -22.14 23.83
C GLY A 325 23.42 -23.37 23.45
N GLU A 326 24.04 -23.36 22.27
CA GLU A 326 25.00 -24.38 21.82
C GLU A 326 26.42 -24.16 22.36
N GLN A 327 26.70 -23.01 22.98
CA GLN A 327 28.01 -22.67 23.56
C GLN A 327 28.03 -23.02 25.05
N GLU A 328 29.16 -23.58 25.52
CA GLU A 328 29.42 -23.73 26.96
C GLU A 328 29.79 -22.35 27.55
N LEU A 329 28.79 -21.59 27.97
CA LEU A 329 28.93 -20.27 28.57
C LEU A 329 28.44 -20.28 30.02
N THR A 330 29.04 -19.44 30.86
CA THR A 330 28.41 -19.06 32.13
C THR A 330 27.14 -18.23 31.85
N VAL A 331 26.27 -18.10 32.86
CA VAL A 331 25.04 -17.29 32.74
C VAL A 331 25.37 -15.83 32.43
N GLU A 332 26.39 -15.27 33.09
CA GLU A 332 26.83 -13.88 32.89
C GLU A 332 27.37 -13.66 31.46
N GLU A 333 28.21 -14.57 30.96
CA GLU A 333 28.73 -14.50 29.58
C GLU A 333 27.63 -14.68 28.53
N HIS A 334 26.63 -15.53 28.81
CA HIS A 334 25.47 -15.71 27.95
C HIS A 334 24.68 -14.41 27.82
N ASP A 335 24.35 -13.77 28.95
CA ASP A 335 23.54 -12.56 28.98
C ASP A 335 24.26 -11.37 28.34
N GLU A 336 25.57 -11.22 28.58
CA GLU A 336 26.40 -10.19 27.93
C GLU A 336 26.41 -10.36 26.42
N LYS A 337 26.68 -11.58 25.92
CA LYS A 337 26.67 -11.89 24.49
C LYS A 337 25.29 -11.72 23.87
N TRP A 338 24.24 -12.09 24.59
CA TRP A 338 22.86 -11.91 24.14
C TRP A 338 22.55 -10.43 23.91
N ILE A 339 22.82 -9.57 24.91
CA ILE A 339 22.58 -8.12 24.80
C ILE A 339 23.42 -7.53 23.67
N GLN A 340 24.71 -7.87 23.58
CA GLN A 340 25.60 -7.34 22.56
C GLN A 340 25.13 -7.69 21.14
N GLN A 341 24.79 -8.96 20.88
CA GLN A 341 24.39 -9.43 19.55
C GLN A 341 23.02 -8.91 19.15
N THR A 342 22.04 -8.92 20.06
CA THR A 342 20.68 -8.41 19.78
C THR A 342 20.67 -6.89 19.56
N THR A 343 21.44 -6.13 20.34
CA THR A 343 21.59 -4.67 20.14
C THR A 343 22.22 -4.36 18.79
N LYS A 344 23.30 -5.06 18.44
CA LYS A 344 23.97 -4.90 17.14
C LYS A 344 23.01 -5.22 15.99
N LEU A 345 22.26 -6.31 16.09
CA LEU A 345 21.27 -6.70 15.10
C LEU A 345 20.17 -5.65 14.93
N ILE A 346 19.58 -5.15 16.02
CA ILE A 346 18.56 -4.08 15.94
C ILE A 346 19.16 -2.86 15.25
N ALA A 347 20.37 -2.44 15.60
CA ALA A 347 21.03 -1.30 14.97
C ALA A 347 21.24 -1.54 13.46
N GLU A 348 21.69 -2.74 13.05
CA GLU A 348 21.86 -3.08 11.64
C GLU A 348 20.52 -3.10 10.89
N LEU A 349 19.49 -3.76 11.42
CA LEU A 349 18.17 -3.83 10.81
C LEU A 349 17.54 -2.45 10.66
N THR A 350 17.60 -1.62 11.70
CA THR A 350 17.01 -0.28 11.68
C THR A 350 17.76 0.66 10.75
N VAL A 351 19.06 0.47 10.53
CA VAL A 351 19.88 1.31 9.63
C VAL A 351 19.85 0.85 8.18
N PHE A 352 19.69 -0.43 7.89
CA PHE A 352 19.85 -0.93 6.52
C PHE A 352 18.54 -1.45 5.90
N ASP A 353 17.71 -2.12 6.68
CA ASP A 353 16.55 -2.86 6.17
C ASP A 353 15.21 -2.17 6.48
N PHE A 354 15.08 -1.61 7.68
CA PHE A 354 13.85 -1.00 8.20
C PHE A 354 14.06 0.46 8.60
N PRO A 355 14.36 1.34 7.63
CA PRO A 355 14.52 2.73 7.98
C PRO A 355 13.26 3.37 8.56
N TYR A 356 13.46 4.30 9.50
CA TYR A 356 12.43 5.14 10.15
C TYR A 356 11.45 4.38 11.05
N ILE A 357 11.80 3.15 11.44
CA ILE A 357 10.92 2.33 12.28
C ILE A 357 10.92 2.76 13.74
N LEU A 358 12.05 3.27 14.24
CA LEU A 358 12.18 3.72 15.63
C LEU A 358 11.59 5.14 15.80
N GLU A 359 10.86 5.37 16.89
CA GLU A 359 10.17 6.65 17.14
C GLU A 359 11.00 7.68 17.92
N ASP A 360 12.15 7.25 18.43
CA ASP A 360 12.98 7.99 19.39
C ASP A 360 13.88 9.05 18.74
N GLN A 361 13.89 9.13 17.41
CA GLN A 361 14.58 10.18 16.67
C GLN A 361 13.61 10.88 15.71
N GLU A 362 13.67 12.20 15.62
CA GLU A 362 12.99 12.90 14.53
C GLU A 362 13.72 12.56 13.23
N ASP A 363 13.05 11.81 12.35
CA ASP A 363 13.60 11.30 11.08
C ASP A 363 14.31 12.38 10.25
N GLU A 364 13.90 13.64 10.37
CA GLU A 364 14.47 14.80 9.68
C GLU A 364 15.77 15.35 10.24
N GLU A 365 16.10 15.01 11.49
CA GLU A 365 17.29 15.50 12.18
C GLU A 365 18.47 14.54 12.06
N ASN A 366 18.23 13.32 11.57
CA ASN A 366 19.29 12.33 11.36
C ASN A 366 19.82 12.39 9.92
N ASP A 367 20.55 13.47 9.59
CA ASP A 367 21.14 13.69 8.26
C ASP A 367 22.06 12.52 7.82
N GLU A 368 22.76 11.86 8.76
CA GLU A 368 23.62 10.70 8.45
C GLU A 368 22.81 9.49 7.99
N TYR A 369 21.75 9.15 8.71
CA TYR A 369 20.85 8.05 8.38
C TYR A 369 20.07 8.31 7.10
N ASN A 370 19.58 9.53 6.94
CA ASN A 370 18.95 10.01 5.73
C ASN A 370 19.86 9.88 4.51
N TYR A 371 21.13 10.26 4.67
CA TYR A 371 22.14 10.08 3.63
C TYR A 371 22.33 8.61 3.26
N VAL A 372 22.42 7.68 4.22
CA VAL A 372 22.53 6.23 3.93
C VAL A 372 21.43 5.74 2.97
N HIS A 373 20.20 6.25 3.15
CA HIS A 373 19.08 5.87 2.28
C HIS A 373 18.87 6.76 1.06
N SER A 374 19.71 7.79 0.88
CA SER A 374 19.55 8.85 -0.13
C SER A 374 18.26 9.66 0.03
N ASN A 375 17.78 9.78 1.26
CA ASN A 375 16.57 10.50 1.60
C ASN A 375 16.97 11.89 2.11
N PHE A 376 16.29 12.93 1.65
CA PHE A 376 16.63 14.31 1.96
C PHE A 376 15.36 15.05 2.35
N ARG A 377 15.46 16.01 3.28
CA ARG A 377 14.36 16.92 3.55
C ARG A 377 14.04 17.72 2.28
N GLU A 378 12.76 17.90 1.96
CA GLU A 378 12.36 18.68 0.77
C GLU A 378 13.06 20.05 0.71
N ALA A 379 13.21 20.73 1.85
CA ALA A 379 13.86 22.03 1.97
C ALA A 379 15.35 22.06 1.53
N ILE A 380 16.06 20.94 1.55
CA ILE A 380 17.49 20.87 1.18
C ILE A 380 17.72 20.28 -0.22
N VAL A 381 16.67 19.80 -0.89
CA VAL A 381 16.79 19.14 -2.20
C VAL A 381 17.31 20.09 -3.27
N ASP A 382 16.83 21.33 -3.29
CA ASP A 382 17.29 22.33 -4.27
C ASP A 382 18.77 22.67 -4.04
N GLN A 383 19.19 22.81 -2.79
CA GLN A 383 20.59 23.00 -2.44
C GLN A 383 21.43 21.81 -2.91
N PHE A 384 21.02 20.58 -2.58
CA PHE A 384 21.74 19.36 -2.98
C PHE A 384 21.91 19.28 -4.50
N THR A 385 20.81 19.48 -5.25
CA THR A 385 20.80 19.45 -6.72
C THR A 385 21.74 20.49 -7.31
N ASN A 386 21.76 21.70 -6.75
CA ASN A 386 22.65 22.79 -7.17
C ASN A 386 24.12 22.48 -6.86
N GLU A 387 24.43 21.96 -5.67
CA GLU A 387 25.79 21.59 -5.29
C GLU A 387 26.36 20.46 -6.16
N HIS A 388 25.51 19.52 -6.58
CA HIS A 388 25.90 18.34 -7.34
C HIS A 388 25.66 18.48 -8.85
N HIS A 389 25.25 19.65 -9.34
CA HIS A 389 25.00 19.89 -10.77
C HIS A 389 26.22 19.59 -11.66
N PHE A 390 27.44 19.71 -11.11
CA PHE A 390 28.68 19.42 -11.83
C PHE A 390 28.82 17.94 -12.25
N LEU A 391 28.03 17.04 -11.65
CA LEU A 391 27.95 15.64 -12.05
C LEU A 391 27.20 15.47 -13.38
N LEU A 392 26.30 16.39 -13.74
CA LEU A 392 25.52 16.31 -14.97
C LEU A 392 26.41 16.36 -16.20
N GLY A 393 26.13 15.49 -17.16
CA GLY A 393 26.92 15.30 -18.37
C GLY A 393 28.22 14.50 -18.19
N LYS A 394 28.58 14.10 -16.97
CA LYS A 394 29.78 13.28 -16.74
C LYS A 394 29.59 11.86 -17.27
N LEU A 395 30.68 11.31 -17.79
CA LEU A 395 30.73 9.95 -18.34
C LEU A 395 31.23 8.97 -17.28
N ILE A 396 30.54 7.85 -17.15
CA ILE A 396 30.87 6.75 -16.25
C ILE A 396 31.12 5.51 -17.08
N LYS A 397 32.35 5.00 -17.04
CA LYS A 397 32.72 3.78 -17.74
C LYS A 397 32.73 2.62 -16.77
N THR A 398 31.90 1.62 -17.03
CA THR A 398 31.95 0.32 -16.36
C THR A 398 32.63 -0.69 -17.27
N LYS A 399 32.83 -1.93 -16.79
CA LYS A 399 33.33 -3.03 -17.62
C LYS A 399 32.41 -3.37 -18.79
N HIS A 400 31.14 -3.00 -18.71
CA HIS A 400 30.09 -3.47 -19.62
C HIS A 400 29.47 -2.34 -20.47
N ALA A 401 29.50 -1.10 -20.00
CA ALA A 401 28.87 0.02 -20.69
C ALA A 401 29.47 1.38 -20.31
N THR A 402 29.16 2.39 -21.11
CA THR A 402 29.39 3.79 -20.76
C THR A 402 28.07 4.48 -20.52
N PHE A 403 27.95 5.17 -19.40
CA PHE A 403 26.77 5.92 -19.00
C PHE A 403 27.07 7.41 -18.96
N THR A 404 26.05 8.24 -19.22
CA THR A 404 26.07 9.68 -18.94
C THR A 404 25.16 9.95 -17.75
N VAL A 405 25.64 10.71 -16.77
CA VAL A 405 24.77 11.26 -15.73
C VAL A 405 23.88 12.32 -16.38
N ARG A 406 22.58 12.04 -16.51
CA ARG A 406 21.64 12.92 -17.20
C ARG A 406 20.95 13.91 -16.29
N ASP A 407 20.53 13.44 -15.13
CA ASP A 407 19.64 14.21 -14.26
C ASP A 407 19.66 13.65 -12.83
N PHE A 408 18.96 14.34 -11.94
CA PHE A 408 18.54 13.83 -10.65
C PHE A 408 17.03 13.60 -10.64
N PHE A 409 16.62 12.43 -10.20
CA PHE A 409 15.21 12.08 -10.07
C PHE A 409 14.79 12.13 -8.60
N LEU A 410 13.78 12.94 -8.32
CA LEU A 410 13.26 13.20 -6.99
C LEU A 410 12.02 12.34 -6.74
N GLN A 411 12.06 11.52 -5.71
CA GLN A 411 10.93 10.69 -5.30
C GLN A 411 10.48 11.08 -3.89
N PRO A 412 9.28 11.66 -3.75
CA PRO A 412 8.70 11.89 -2.43
C PRO A 412 8.58 10.56 -1.67
N ILE A 413 9.03 10.58 -0.43
CA ILE A 413 8.75 9.58 0.60
C ILE A 413 7.83 10.26 1.58
N ILE A 414 6.75 9.60 1.91
CA ILE A 414 5.87 10.09 2.94
C ILE A 414 6.35 9.49 4.25
N VAL A 415 6.78 10.36 5.15
CA VAL A 415 7.36 10.01 6.45
C VAL A 415 6.45 10.52 7.57
N LYS A 416 6.64 9.99 8.78
CA LYS A 416 5.88 10.35 9.98
C LYS A 416 5.76 11.88 10.14
N LYS A 417 4.66 12.33 10.77
CA LYS A 417 4.41 13.74 11.15
C LYS A 417 4.27 14.76 9.99
N ASN A 418 3.79 14.36 8.82
CA ASN A 418 3.55 15.23 7.65
C ASN A 418 4.80 15.93 7.09
N LYS A 419 6.00 15.44 7.40
CA LYS A 419 7.24 15.97 6.86
C LYS A 419 7.68 15.13 5.65
N GLN A 420 7.95 15.81 4.54
CA GLN A 420 8.20 15.19 3.25
C GLN A 420 9.71 14.95 3.08
N LEU A 421 10.13 13.69 3.12
CA LEU A 421 11.45 13.31 2.65
C LEU A 421 11.40 13.06 1.14
N ILE A 422 12.53 13.18 0.47
CA ILE A 422 12.68 12.97 -0.95
C ILE A 422 13.88 12.04 -1.13
N THR A 423 13.64 10.83 -1.64
CA THR A 423 14.74 10.00 -2.14
C THR A 423 15.27 10.60 -3.44
N ILE A 424 16.57 10.86 -3.48
CA ILE A 424 17.25 11.36 -4.69
C ILE A 424 17.95 10.19 -5.40
N PHE A 425 17.65 10.06 -6.69
CA PHE A 425 18.31 9.11 -7.58
C PHE A 425 19.14 9.85 -8.62
N VAL A 426 20.32 9.32 -8.93
CA VAL A 426 21.13 9.72 -10.08
C VAL A 426 20.61 8.98 -11.31
N VAL A 427 20.24 9.74 -12.35
CA VAL A 427 19.76 9.18 -13.62
C VAL A 427 20.95 8.93 -14.54
N LEU A 428 21.24 7.67 -14.78
CA LEU A 428 22.31 7.20 -15.67
C LEU A 428 21.73 6.77 -17.01
N GLU A 429 22.06 7.44 -18.10
CA GLU A 429 21.69 7.02 -19.45
C GLU A 429 22.82 6.22 -20.09
N ASN A 430 22.53 5.00 -20.51
CA ASN A 430 23.47 4.19 -21.29
C ASN A 430 23.70 4.85 -22.66
N ASN A 431 24.95 5.16 -22.99
CA ASN A 431 25.28 5.90 -24.21
C ASN A 431 24.97 5.13 -25.49
N GLN A 432 24.99 3.79 -25.43
CA GLN A 432 24.72 2.90 -26.55
C GLN A 432 23.23 2.65 -26.71
N THR A 433 22.53 2.27 -25.64
CA THR A 433 21.12 1.84 -25.73
C THR A 433 20.12 2.97 -25.50
N LYS A 434 20.57 4.10 -24.93
CA LYS A 434 19.74 5.21 -24.43
C LYS A 434 18.80 4.81 -23.29
N ASP A 435 18.96 3.62 -22.70
CA ASP A 435 18.21 3.22 -21.52
C ASP A 435 18.65 4.03 -20.31
N LYS A 436 17.68 4.41 -19.47
CA LYS A 436 17.93 5.09 -18.20
C LYS A 436 17.96 4.07 -17.06
N SER A 437 18.90 4.25 -16.14
CA SER A 437 19.02 3.55 -14.88
C SER A 437 19.01 4.55 -13.74
N TYR A 438 18.44 4.18 -12.60
CA TYR A 438 18.22 5.06 -11.48
C TYR A 438 18.93 4.47 -10.29
N VAL A 439 19.95 5.17 -9.80
CA VAL A 439 20.81 4.69 -8.71
C VAL A 439 20.66 5.67 -7.56
N LYS A 440 20.41 5.17 -6.35
CA LYS A 440 20.38 6.02 -5.15
C LYS A 440 21.68 6.82 -5.04
N VAL A 441 21.59 8.10 -4.68
CA VAL A 441 22.76 9.00 -4.58
C VAL A 441 23.86 8.42 -3.70
N ALA A 442 23.53 7.81 -2.56
CA ALA A 442 24.50 7.22 -1.64
C ALA A 442 25.25 6.05 -2.27
N ASP A 443 24.54 5.15 -2.95
CA ASP A 443 25.13 4.02 -3.67
C ASP A 443 26.06 4.50 -4.79
N PHE A 444 25.62 5.56 -5.48
CA PHE A 444 26.39 6.20 -6.54
C PHE A 444 27.70 6.80 -6.01
N ILE A 445 27.63 7.61 -4.95
CA ILE A 445 28.81 8.24 -4.33
C ILE A 445 29.74 7.18 -3.74
N SER A 446 29.20 6.20 -3.02
CA SER A 446 29.96 5.07 -2.46
C SER A 446 30.72 4.30 -3.54
N SER A 447 30.08 4.06 -4.70
CA SER A 447 30.72 3.42 -5.85
C SER A 447 31.87 4.24 -6.44
N ILE A 448 31.72 5.56 -6.50
CA ILE A 448 32.79 6.47 -6.93
C ILE A 448 33.96 6.43 -5.95
N ASN A 449 33.70 6.54 -4.66
CA ASN A 449 34.74 6.54 -3.63
C ASN A 449 35.56 5.24 -3.64
N LYS A 450 34.89 4.09 -3.71
CA LYS A 450 35.55 2.78 -3.86
C LYS A 450 36.43 2.71 -5.11
N ALA A 451 35.97 3.28 -6.22
CA ALA A 451 36.77 3.33 -7.44
C ALA A 451 38.01 4.23 -7.31
N LEU A 452 37.87 5.38 -6.63
CA LEU A 452 38.98 6.30 -6.35
C LEU A 452 40.02 5.67 -5.42
N GLU A 453 39.60 4.98 -4.37
CA GLU A 453 40.50 4.26 -3.45
C GLU A 453 41.32 3.20 -4.18
N GLN A 454 40.69 2.42 -5.07
CA GLN A 454 41.40 1.43 -5.89
C GLN A 454 42.43 2.06 -6.84
N ILE A 455 42.17 3.29 -7.32
CA ILE A 455 43.13 4.04 -8.14
C ILE A 455 44.29 4.54 -7.28
N SER A 456 44.01 5.05 -6.08
CA SER A 456 45.02 5.54 -5.13
C SER A 456 45.96 4.42 -4.66
N ILE A 457 45.43 3.24 -4.30
CA ILE A 457 46.24 2.07 -3.91
C ILE A 457 47.16 1.61 -5.05
N LYS A 458 46.69 1.67 -6.30
CA LYS A 458 47.52 1.34 -7.48
C LYS A 458 48.62 2.36 -7.76
N ARG A 459 48.50 3.60 -7.28
CA ARG A 459 49.52 4.63 -7.42
C ARG A 459 50.58 4.56 -6.32
N SER A 460 50.23 4.08 -5.13
CA SER A 460 51.18 3.89 -4.01
C SER A 460 52.00 2.60 -4.10
N ASN A 461 51.56 1.63 -4.92
CA ASN A 461 52.27 0.37 -5.20
C ASN A 461 53.09 0.39 -6.51
N LYS A 462 53.26 1.58 -7.12
CA LYS A 462 54.19 1.84 -8.22
C LYS A 462 55.25 2.81 -7.72
#